data_AF-A0A938WKP4-F1
#
_entry.id   AF-A0A938WKP4-F1
#
_cell.length_a   1.000
_cell.length_b   1.000
_cell.length_c   1.000
_cell.angle_alpha   90.00
_cell.angle_beta   90.00
_cell.angle_gamma   90.00
#
_symmetry.space_group_name_H-M   'P 1'
#
loop_
_entity.id
_entity.type
_entity.pdbx_description
1 polymer ?
#
loop_
_entity_poly.entity_id
_entity_poly.type
_entity_poly.pdbx_seq_one_letter_code
_entity_poly.pdbx_strand_id
1 'polypeptide(L)'
;MIAGAAGVVAVAAGLPLAADGQGAAAPAPPAPPPDATKLQGAPTSQVGSRSPYFKPSRTPYGETVGNSLSPLQDLSGTITPSDLHFERHHAGVPFIDPAKHTLLIHGLVASPLMLTMDEIKRFPQVTRTYFIECSGNGRNAYRDPKPEMTP
;
A
#
# COMPACT_ATOMS: atom_id res chain seq x y z
N MET A 1 50.02 -24.21 53.13
CA MET A 1 49.58 -25.58 53.46
C MET A 1 48.10 -25.69 53.09
N ILE A 2 47.80 -26.46 52.05
CA ILE A 2 46.58 -27.29 51.87
C ILE A 2 45.25 -26.50 51.69
N ALA A 3 44.80 -26.28 50.46
CA ALA A 3 43.75 -27.03 49.72
C ALA A 3 42.36 -26.34 49.82
N GLY A 4 41.45 -26.39 48.86
CA GLY A 4 41.43 -26.95 47.52
C GLY A 4 40.26 -26.32 46.75
N ALA A 5 40.37 -26.22 45.43
CA ALA A 5 39.29 -25.74 44.57
C ALA A 5 38.66 -26.94 43.85
N ALA A 6 37.42 -27.27 44.21
CA ALA A 6 36.57 -28.15 43.42
C ALA A 6 35.63 -27.27 42.59
N GLY A 7 36.02 -27.00 41.35
CA GLY A 7 35.16 -26.34 40.37
C GLY A 7 34.27 -27.37 39.68
N VAL A 8 32.97 -27.31 39.94
CA VAL A 8 31.96 -28.12 39.26
C VAL A 8 31.80 -27.59 37.83
N VAL A 9 32.08 -28.43 36.83
CA VAL A 9 31.78 -28.14 35.42
C VAL A 9 30.28 -28.37 35.21
N ALA A 10 29.51 -27.28 35.13
CA ALA A 10 28.12 -27.34 34.69
C ALA A 10 28.10 -27.42 33.16
N VAL A 11 27.69 -28.57 32.61
CA VAL A 11 27.39 -28.73 31.19
C VAL A 11 26.03 -28.07 30.94
N ALA A 12 26.03 -26.87 30.38
CA ALA A 12 24.82 -26.24 29.88
C ALA A 12 24.38 -26.97 28.61
N ALA A 13 23.38 -27.84 28.72
CA ALA A 13 22.68 -28.39 27.57
C ALA A 13 21.98 -27.23 26.83
N GLY A 14 22.37 -27.02 25.58
CA GLY A 14 21.80 -25.96 24.73
C GLY A 14 20.30 -26.16 24.54
N LEU A 15 19.52 -25.21 25.03
CA LEU A 15 18.14 -25.00 24.59
C LEU A 15 18.21 -24.43 23.16
N PRO A 16 17.54 -25.02 22.15
CA PRO A 16 17.43 -24.36 20.87
C PRO A 16 16.59 -23.09 21.05
N LEU A 17 17.17 -21.93 20.70
CA LEU A 17 16.39 -20.71 20.49
C LEU A 17 15.33 -21.02 19.42
N ALA A 18 14.07 -20.74 19.74
CA ALA A 18 12.99 -20.73 18.77
C ALA A 18 13.37 -19.74 17.66
N ALA A 19 13.53 -20.25 16.44
CA ALA A 19 13.73 -19.41 15.27
C ALA A 19 12.50 -18.50 15.11
N ASP A 20 12.76 -17.20 15.05
CA ASP A 20 11.77 -16.18 14.71
C ASP A 20 10.96 -16.61 13.50
N GLY A 21 9.64 -16.51 13.62
CA GLY A 21 8.68 -16.77 12.56
C GLY A 21 8.92 -15.85 11.38
N GLN A 22 9.79 -16.29 10.47
CA GLN A 22 9.89 -15.77 9.11
C GLN A 22 8.50 -15.91 8.51
N GLY A 23 7.86 -14.77 8.24
CA GLY A 23 6.55 -14.70 7.61
C GLY A 23 6.57 -15.52 6.34
N ALA A 24 5.97 -16.70 6.40
CA ALA A 24 5.75 -17.53 5.22
C ALA A 24 4.99 -16.65 4.22
N ALA A 25 5.56 -16.49 3.03
CA ALA A 25 4.84 -15.94 1.90
C ALA A 25 3.50 -16.68 1.83
N ALA A 26 2.40 -15.94 1.82
CA ALA A 26 1.08 -16.54 1.70
C ALA A 26 1.11 -17.53 0.53
N PRO A 27 0.70 -18.79 0.72
CA PRO A 27 0.73 -19.78 -0.35
C PRO A 27 -0.04 -19.20 -1.55
N ALA A 28 0.54 -19.35 -2.74
CA ALA A 28 -0.11 -18.91 -3.97
C ALA A 28 -1.55 -19.45 -3.98
N PRO A 29 -2.55 -18.62 -4.35
CA PRO A 29 -3.94 -19.05 -4.34
C PRO A 29 -4.07 -20.35 -5.15
N PRO A 30 -4.80 -21.35 -4.65
CA PRO A 30 -4.97 -22.61 -5.35
C PRO A 30 -5.49 -22.35 -6.76
N ALA A 31 -5.02 -23.15 -7.73
CA ALA A 31 -5.49 -23.05 -9.10
C ALA A 31 -7.03 -23.12 -9.13
N PRO A 32 -7.68 -22.32 -9.98
CA PRO A 32 -9.13 -22.33 -10.06
C PRO A 32 -9.65 -23.74 -10.35
N PRO A 33 -10.67 -24.21 -9.61
CA PRO A 33 -11.17 -25.56 -9.82
C PRO A 33 -11.86 -25.69 -11.19
N PRO A 34 -11.86 -26.88 -11.79
CA PRO A 34 -12.54 -27.12 -13.06
C PRO A 34 -14.05 -26.80 -13.01
N ASP A 35 -14.68 -27.04 -11.86
CA ASP A 35 -16.08 -26.71 -11.60
C ASP A 35 -16.23 -26.19 -10.16
N ALA A 36 -16.47 -24.88 -10.03
CA ALA A 36 -16.65 -24.23 -8.74
C ALA A 36 -17.92 -24.69 -7.99
N THR A 37 -18.89 -25.28 -8.67
CA THR A 37 -20.13 -25.78 -8.05
C THR A 37 -19.94 -27.07 -7.27
N LYS A 38 -18.80 -27.75 -7.46
CA LYS A 38 -18.50 -29.06 -6.84
C LYS A 38 -17.60 -28.97 -5.61
N LEU A 39 -17.08 -27.79 -5.29
CA LEU A 39 -16.19 -27.59 -4.17
C LEU A 39 -16.78 -26.57 -3.20
N GLN A 40 -16.61 -26.84 -1.91
CA GLN A 40 -16.87 -25.84 -0.89
C GLN A 40 -15.87 -24.68 -1.02
N GLY A 41 -16.36 -23.47 -0.80
CA GLY A 41 -15.54 -22.25 -0.90
C GLY A 41 -14.37 -22.22 0.09
N ALA A 42 -13.43 -21.30 -0.18
CA ALA A 42 -12.30 -21.07 0.72
C ALA A 42 -12.76 -20.57 2.10
N PRO A 43 -12.01 -20.86 3.17
CA PRO A 43 -12.26 -20.28 4.49
C PRO A 43 -12.08 -18.77 4.49
N THR A 44 -12.59 -18.09 5.52
CA THR A 44 -12.45 -16.64 5.69
C THR A 44 -10.99 -16.21 5.82
N SER A 45 -10.62 -15.10 5.16
CA SER A 45 -9.28 -14.52 5.20
C SER A 45 -9.20 -13.28 6.10
N GLN A 46 -8.02 -13.00 6.67
CA GLN A 46 -7.79 -11.76 7.43
C GLN A 46 -7.85 -10.50 6.54
N VAL A 47 -7.35 -10.60 5.31
CA VAL A 47 -7.39 -9.54 4.29
C VAL A 47 -7.88 -10.16 2.99
N GLY A 48 -8.87 -9.52 2.37
CA GLY A 48 -9.41 -9.96 1.09
C GLY A 48 -8.43 -9.74 -0.07
N SER A 49 -8.47 -10.61 -1.06
CA SER A 49 -7.75 -10.47 -2.32
C SER A 49 -8.70 -10.35 -3.50
N ARG A 50 -8.22 -9.79 -4.62
CA ARG A 50 -9.00 -9.74 -5.87
C ARG A 50 -9.20 -11.14 -6.45
N SER A 51 -10.27 -11.30 -7.22
CA SER A 51 -10.52 -12.51 -8.02
C SER A 51 -9.33 -12.80 -8.94
N PRO A 52 -8.88 -14.06 -9.06
CA PRO A 52 -7.76 -14.41 -9.95
C PRO A 52 -8.09 -14.24 -11.44
N TYR A 53 -9.37 -14.12 -11.80
CA TYR A 53 -9.84 -13.94 -13.17
C TYR A 53 -9.92 -12.48 -13.62
N PHE A 54 -9.93 -11.54 -12.67
CA PHE A 54 -10.02 -10.12 -12.94
C PHE A 54 -8.70 -9.45 -12.55
N LYS A 55 -7.91 -9.09 -13.55
CA LYS A 55 -6.54 -8.56 -13.39
C LYS A 55 -6.39 -7.14 -13.94
N PRO A 56 -7.20 -6.17 -13.51
CA PRO A 56 -7.01 -4.78 -13.90
C PRO A 56 -5.65 -4.31 -13.39
N SER A 57 -4.98 -3.48 -14.16
CA SER A 57 -3.70 -2.92 -13.77
C SER A 57 -3.59 -1.48 -14.24
N ARG A 58 -2.84 -0.68 -13.49
CA ARG A 58 -2.50 0.67 -13.91
C ARG A 58 -1.45 0.62 -15.00
N THR A 59 -1.45 1.58 -15.92
CA THR A 59 -0.42 1.70 -16.95
C THR A 59 0.62 2.74 -16.52
N PRO A 60 1.82 2.36 -16.05
CA PRO A 60 2.85 3.29 -15.61
C PRO A 60 3.58 3.96 -16.78
N TYR A 61 4.01 5.20 -16.56
CA TYR A 61 4.82 6.02 -17.46
C TYR A 61 5.90 6.72 -16.64
N GLY A 62 7.17 6.50 -16.99
CA GLY A 62 8.31 7.00 -16.20
C GLY A 62 8.63 6.12 -14.99
N GLU A 63 9.60 6.56 -14.21
CA GLU A 63 10.10 5.85 -13.01
C GLU A 63 9.86 6.71 -11.76
N THR A 64 10.91 7.33 -11.20
CA THR A 64 10.82 8.22 -10.03
C THR A 64 9.99 9.46 -10.30
N VAL A 65 10.13 10.02 -11.50
CA VAL A 65 9.28 11.09 -12.02
C VAL A 65 8.37 10.45 -13.06
N GLY A 66 7.08 10.39 -12.77
CA GLY A 66 6.19 9.58 -13.58
C GLY A 66 4.74 9.62 -13.15
N ASN A 67 3.90 8.90 -13.87
CA ASN A 67 2.49 8.75 -13.58
C ASN A 67 2.03 7.33 -13.91
N SER A 68 0.84 6.96 -13.47
CA SER A 68 0.15 5.77 -13.95
C SER A 68 -1.28 6.11 -14.32
N LEU A 69 -1.89 5.36 -15.23
CA LEU A 69 -3.28 5.57 -15.63
C LEU A 69 -4.20 4.53 -14.96
N SER A 70 -5.32 4.99 -14.41
CA SER A 70 -6.38 4.07 -13.95
C SER A 70 -6.97 3.32 -15.15
N PRO A 71 -7.22 2.00 -15.04
CA PRO A 71 -7.84 1.22 -16.11
C PRO A 71 -9.35 1.45 -16.16
N LEU A 72 -9.78 2.68 -16.46
CA LEU A 72 -11.20 3.09 -16.39
C LEU A 72 -12.12 2.20 -17.23
N GLN A 73 -11.64 1.68 -18.35
CA GLN A 73 -12.36 0.75 -19.21
C GLN A 73 -12.71 -0.60 -18.55
N ASP A 74 -11.95 -0.99 -17.52
CA ASP A 74 -12.15 -2.24 -16.78
C ASP A 74 -12.94 -2.02 -15.48
N LEU A 75 -13.24 -0.76 -15.15
CA LEU A 75 -13.93 -0.38 -13.92
C LEU A 75 -15.40 -0.07 -14.17
N SER A 76 -16.19 -0.13 -13.10
CA SER A 76 -17.62 0.21 -13.12
C SER A 76 -17.99 0.96 -11.85
N GLY A 77 -19.01 1.81 -11.95
CA GLY A 77 -19.41 2.70 -10.86
C GLY A 77 -18.53 3.95 -10.77
N THR A 78 -18.60 4.64 -9.64
CA THR A 78 -17.98 5.96 -9.44
C THR A 78 -16.80 5.97 -8.48
N ILE A 79 -16.52 4.85 -7.79
CA ILE A 79 -15.43 4.72 -6.83
C ILE A 79 -14.31 3.88 -7.44
N THR A 80 -13.22 4.53 -7.83
CA THR A 80 -12.00 3.86 -8.25
C THR A 80 -11.33 3.17 -7.06
N PRO A 81 -11.07 1.85 -7.10
CA PRO A 81 -10.36 1.17 -6.02
C PRO A 81 -8.96 1.76 -5.79
N SER A 82 -8.51 1.85 -4.53
CA SER A 82 -7.28 2.57 -4.16
C SER A 82 -6.01 2.06 -4.86
N ASP A 83 -5.90 0.75 -5.08
CA ASP A 83 -4.81 0.09 -5.80
C ASP A 83 -4.84 0.29 -7.32
N LEU A 84 -5.96 0.82 -7.85
CA LEU A 84 -6.18 1.14 -9.27
C LEU A 84 -6.34 2.64 -9.51
N HIS A 85 -6.30 3.46 -8.47
CA HIS A 85 -6.28 4.91 -8.60
C HIS A 85 -4.96 5.34 -9.24
N PHE A 86 -5.05 6.27 -10.20
CA PHE A 86 -3.92 6.81 -10.93
C PHE A 86 -2.90 7.42 -9.95
N GLU A 87 -1.63 7.37 -10.31
CA GLU A 87 -0.54 8.00 -9.55
C GLU A 87 0.11 9.10 -10.37
N ARG A 88 0.66 10.10 -9.68
CA ARG A 88 1.53 11.12 -10.28
C ARG A 88 2.61 11.51 -9.28
N HIS A 89 3.85 11.22 -9.61
CA HIS A 89 5.01 11.46 -8.77
C HIS A 89 5.96 12.43 -9.47
N HIS A 90 6.43 13.45 -8.75
CA HIS A 90 7.49 14.34 -9.23
C HIS A 90 8.86 14.04 -8.59
N ALA A 91 8.89 13.20 -7.55
CA ALA A 91 10.10 12.80 -6.84
C ALA A 91 9.92 11.43 -6.13
N GLY A 92 9.14 10.53 -6.71
CA GLY A 92 8.83 9.20 -6.14
C GLY A 92 7.90 9.24 -4.93
N VAL A 93 7.74 8.07 -4.29
CA VAL A 93 6.92 7.88 -3.09
C VAL A 93 7.83 7.87 -1.85
N PRO A 94 7.62 8.78 -0.88
CA PRO A 94 8.46 8.84 0.31
C PRO A 94 8.12 7.73 1.32
N PHE A 95 9.13 7.17 1.97
CA PHE A 95 8.97 6.28 3.13
C PHE A 95 8.84 7.12 4.40
N ILE A 96 7.59 7.41 4.80
CA ILE A 96 7.29 8.23 5.97
C ILE A 96 6.92 7.34 7.16
N ASP A 97 7.63 7.49 8.26
CA ASP A 97 7.25 6.95 9.58
C ASP A 97 6.18 7.86 10.21
N PRO A 98 4.91 7.42 10.35
CA PRO A 98 3.85 8.27 10.87
C PRO A 98 4.08 8.76 12.29
N ALA A 99 4.89 8.05 13.10
CA ALA A 99 5.21 8.45 14.47
C ALA A 99 6.20 9.61 14.53
N LYS A 100 6.94 9.86 13.45
CA LYS A 100 7.90 10.95 13.31
C LYS A 100 7.40 12.09 12.42
N HIS A 101 6.31 11.86 11.69
CA HIS A 101 5.77 12.84 10.76
C HIS A 101 5.03 13.97 11.49
N THR A 102 5.27 15.20 11.04
CA THR A 102 4.58 16.39 11.52
C THR A 102 4.12 17.26 10.37
N LEU A 103 2.99 17.94 10.57
CA LEU A 103 2.44 18.95 9.66
C LEU A 103 2.73 20.34 10.24
N LEU A 104 3.50 21.15 9.52
CA LEU A 104 3.74 22.55 9.86
C LEU A 104 2.71 23.45 9.17
N ILE A 105 2.01 24.26 9.96
CA ILE A 105 1.13 25.34 9.51
C ILE A 105 1.80 26.67 9.90
N HIS A 106 2.18 27.47 8.91
CA HIS A 106 2.86 28.75 9.12
C HIS A 106 2.51 29.76 8.03
N GLY A 107 3.04 30.98 8.10
CA GLY A 107 2.78 32.05 7.13
C GLY A 107 1.89 33.14 7.72
N LEU A 108 0.87 33.58 6.98
CA LEU A 108 -0.10 34.60 7.42
C LEU A 108 -1.16 33.99 8.34
N VAL A 109 -0.73 33.48 9.49
CA VAL A 109 -1.57 32.90 10.53
C VAL A 109 -1.31 33.61 11.85
N ALA A 110 -2.32 33.67 12.73
CA ALA A 110 -2.18 34.31 14.04
C ALA A 110 -1.10 33.63 14.91
N SER A 111 -1.05 32.29 14.87
CA SER A 111 -0.05 31.48 15.57
C SER A 111 0.37 30.31 14.67
N PRO A 112 1.67 30.17 14.35
CA PRO A 112 2.20 28.98 13.68
C PRO A 112 2.04 27.72 14.57
N LEU A 113 1.82 26.57 13.94
CA LEU A 113 1.52 25.31 14.62
C LEU A 113 2.27 24.16 13.94
N MET A 114 2.76 23.21 14.72
CA MET A 114 3.29 21.94 14.23
C MET A 114 2.49 20.82 14.87
N LEU A 115 1.88 19.95 14.05
CA LEU A 115 0.94 18.92 14.49
C LEU A 115 1.49 17.53 14.20
N THR A 116 1.45 16.62 15.18
CA THR A 116 1.70 15.19 14.92
C THR A 116 0.47 14.51 14.30
N MET A 117 0.65 13.31 13.73
CA MET A 117 -0.45 12.52 13.20
C MET A 117 -1.56 12.23 14.23
N ASP A 118 -1.22 12.06 15.51
CA ASP A 118 -2.19 11.81 16.58
C ASP A 118 -2.97 13.08 16.94
N GLU A 119 -2.39 14.26 16.75
CA GLU A 119 -3.09 15.54 16.95
C GLU A 119 -4.06 15.81 15.80
N ILE A 120 -3.63 15.53 14.56
CA ILE A 120 -4.49 15.66 13.37
C ILE A 120 -5.73 14.77 13.50
N LYS A 121 -5.58 13.53 13.98
CA LYS A 121 -6.70 12.59 14.14
C LYS A 121 -7.72 13.00 15.21
N ARG A 122 -7.40 13.94 16.10
CA ARG A 122 -8.33 14.45 17.14
C ARG A 122 -9.32 15.50 16.61
N PHE A 123 -9.10 16.04 15.40
CA PHE A 123 -10.03 16.98 14.78
C PHE A 123 -11.30 16.25 14.26
N PRO A 124 -12.44 16.95 14.14
CA PRO A 124 -13.65 16.41 13.52
C PRO A 124 -13.38 15.90 12.10
N GLN A 125 -13.84 14.68 11.80
CA GLN A 125 -13.68 14.06 10.48
C GLN A 125 -14.85 14.40 9.56
N VAL A 126 -14.57 14.64 8.28
CA VAL A 126 -15.57 14.90 7.24
C VAL A 126 -15.28 14.00 6.05
N THR A 127 -16.31 13.31 5.55
CA THR A 127 -16.23 12.44 4.37
C THR A 127 -16.88 13.12 3.17
N ARG A 128 -16.19 13.13 2.03
CA ARG A 128 -16.68 13.68 0.76
C ARG A 128 -16.22 12.82 -0.41
N THR A 129 -17.04 12.74 -1.45
CA THR A 129 -16.69 12.07 -2.71
C THR A 129 -16.30 13.12 -3.75
N TYR A 130 -15.06 13.05 -4.23
CA TYR A 130 -14.52 13.93 -5.26
C TYR A 130 -13.77 13.11 -6.30
N PHE A 131 -13.69 13.63 -7.52
CA PHE A 131 -12.71 13.15 -8.49
C PHE A 131 -11.43 13.96 -8.35
N ILE A 132 -10.29 13.32 -8.61
CA ILE A 132 -9.00 13.99 -8.80
C ILE A 132 -8.61 13.75 -10.24
N GLU A 133 -8.39 14.82 -11.00
CA GLU A 133 -7.95 14.74 -12.38
C GLU A 133 -6.58 15.41 -12.53
N CYS A 134 -5.65 14.70 -13.16
CA CYS A 134 -4.37 15.30 -13.51
C CYS A 134 -4.58 16.38 -14.58
N SER A 135 -4.04 17.57 -14.39
CA SER A 135 -4.06 18.63 -15.43
C SER A 135 -3.39 18.22 -16.75
N GLY A 136 -2.59 17.14 -16.75
CA GLY A 136 -2.02 16.53 -17.94
C GLY A 136 -2.89 15.45 -18.59
N ASN A 137 -4.10 15.17 -18.08
CA ASN A 137 -5.01 14.21 -18.67
C ASN A 137 -5.40 14.66 -20.10
N GLY A 138 -5.50 13.72 -21.04
CA GLY A 138 -5.77 14.03 -22.44
C GLY A 138 -4.61 14.68 -23.23
N ARG A 139 -3.45 14.96 -22.62
CA ARG A 139 -2.30 15.60 -23.29
C ARG A 139 -1.89 14.94 -24.61
N ASN A 140 -1.99 13.62 -24.72
CA ASN A 140 -1.64 12.90 -25.95
C ASN A 140 -2.63 13.21 -27.09
N ALA A 141 -3.92 13.35 -26.79
CA ALA A 141 -4.93 13.73 -27.77
C ALA A 141 -4.72 15.18 -28.27
N TYR A 142 -4.24 16.09 -27.42
CA TYR A 142 -3.92 17.46 -27.85
C TYR A 142 -2.61 17.59 -28.65
N ARG A 143 -1.69 16.61 -28.53
CA ARG A 143 -0.39 16.63 -29.23
C ARG A 143 -0.46 16.09 -30.65
N ASP A 144 -1.34 15.13 -30.88
CA ASP A 144 -1.63 14.54 -32.18
C ASP A 144 -3.15 14.44 -32.32
N PRO A 145 -3.83 15.59 -32.59
CA PRO A 145 -5.27 15.65 -32.60
C PRO A 145 -5.81 14.81 -33.75
N LYS A 146 -6.47 13.71 -33.38
CA LYS A 146 -7.26 12.92 -34.31
C LYS A 146 -8.69 13.47 -34.33
N PRO A 147 -9.37 13.55 -35.48
CA PRO A 147 -10.76 14.00 -35.56
C PRO A 147 -11.67 13.26 -34.57
N GLU A 148 -11.43 11.97 -34.36
CA GLU A 148 -12.15 11.11 -33.42
C GLU A 148 -11.78 11.30 -31.92
N MET A 149 -10.75 12.09 -31.61
CA MET A 149 -10.28 12.39 -30.25
C MET A 149 -10.47 13.86 -29.85
N THR A 150 -11.07 14.67 -30.72
CA THR A 150 -11.44 16.06 -30.42
C THR A 150 -12.85 16.05 -29.82
N PRO A 151 -13.11 16.69 -28.66
CA PRO A 151 -14.44 16.75 -28.06
C PRO A 151 -15.52 17.32 -28.99
#